data_AF-A0A259ENG0-F1
#
_entry.id   AF-A0A259ENG0-F1
#
_cell.length_a   1.000
_cell.length_b   1.000
_cell.length_c   1.000
_cell.angle_alpha   90.00
_cell.angle_beta   90.00
_cell.angle_gamma   90.00
#
_symmetry.space_group_name_H-M   'P 1'
#
loop_
_entity.id
_entity.type
_entity.pdbx_description
1 polymer ?
#
loop_
_entity_poly.entity_id
_entity_poly.type
_entity_poly.pdbx_seq_one_letter_code
_entity_poly.pdbx_strand_id
1 'polypeptide(L)'
;MIDKNWQGITQDPRRVDQEIVRLNEVVDEFAQAMKLKLAQKAREGWSGWDKPESSIKIWNAMLAQGAAVPLAKGQEVDIANLAMMLWKLNGSAG
;
A
#
# COMPACT_ATOMS: atom_id res chain seq x y z
N MET A 1 -11.99 -3.11 4.76
CA MET A 1 -13.41 -2.95 5.14
C MET A 1 -13.50 -2.24 6.49
N ILE A 2 -14.16 -1.09 6.54
CA ILE A 2 -14.52 -0.39 7.78
C ILE A 2 -15.97 -0.81 8.05
N ASP A 3 -16.10 -1.90 8.81
CA ASP A 3 -17.29 -2.42 9.51
C ASP A 3 -17.31 -3.94 9.44
N LYS A 4 -17.09 -4.58 10.58
CA LYS A 4 -17.26 -6.01 10.76
C LYS A 4 -18.71 -6.24 11.17
N ASN A 5 -19.51 -6.83 10.29
CA ASN A 5 -20.89 -7.20 10.61
C ASN A 5 -20.89 -8.26 11.72
N TRP A 6 -21.06 -7.83 12.97
CA TRP A 6 -21.20 -8.69 14.16
C TRP A 6 -22.63 -9.19 14.38
N GLN A 7 -23.47 -9.17 13.34
CA GLN A 7 -24.75 -9.86 13.35
C GLN A 7 -24.49 -11.22 12.72
N GLY A 8 -24.75 -12.32 13.44
CA GLY A 8 -24.44 -13.71 13.08
C GLY A 8 -25.16 -14.27 11.83
N ILE A 9 -25.22 -13.47 10.77
CA ILE A 9 -25.66 -13.84 9.44
C ILE A 9 -24.44 -14.47 8.76
N THR A 10 -24.47 -15.78 8.57
CA THR A 10 -23.52 -16.47 7.70
C THR A 10 -23.62 -15.83 6.32
N GLN A 11 -22.57 -15.11 5.88
CA GLN A 11 -22.56 -14.54 4.54
C GLN A 11 -22.65 -15.68 3.52
N ASP A 12 -23.50 -15.52 2.50
CA ASP A 12 -23.58 -16.46 1.39
C ASP A 12 -22.17 -16.69 0.80
N PRO A 13 -21.65 -17.93 0.78
CA PRO A 13 -20.31 -18.22 0.25
C PRO A 13 -20.08 -17.66 -1.15
N ARG A 14 -21.11 -17.67 -2.01
CA ARG A 14 -21.00 -17.12 -3.38
C ARG A 14 -20.75 -15.61 -3.37
N ARG A 15 -21.37 -14.89 -2.42
CA ARG A 15 -21.16 -13.46 -2.25
C ARG A 15 -19.75 -13.16 -1.71
N VAL A 16 -19.24 -14.01 -0.83
CA VAL A 16 -17.86 -13.89 -0.34
C VAL A 16 -16.86 -14.11 -1.47
N ASP A 17 -17.05 -15.14 -2.30
CA ASP A 17 -16.18 -15.41 -3.45
C ASP A 17 -16.18 -14.25 -4.46
N GLN A 18 -17.37 -13.69 -4.76
CA GLN A 18 -17.49 -12.51 -5.62
C GLN A 18 -16.77 -11.28 -5.04
N GLU A 19 -16.87 -11.05 -3.73
CA GLU A 19 -16.17 -9.96 -3.07
C GLU A 19 -14.66 -10.17 -3.10
N ILE A 20 -14.17 -11.41 -2.91
CA ILE A 20 -12.75 -11.73 -3.04
C ILE A 20 -12.24 -11.41 -4.46
N VAL A 21 -12.99 -11.81 -5.50
CA VAL A 21 -12.63 -11.49 -6.89
C VAL A 21 -12.54 -9.98 -7.09
N ARG A 22 -13.55 -9.23 -6.66
CA ARG A 22 -13.58 -7.78 -6.78
C ARG A 22 -12.42 -7.10 -6.02
N LEU A 23 -12.09 -7.59 -4.83
CA LEU A 23 -10.96 -7.07 -4.05
C LEU A 23 -9.63 -7.31 -4.77
N ASN A 24 -9.44 -8.50 -5.35
CA ASN A 24 -8.25 -8.82 -6.13
C ASN A 24 -8.12 -7.89 -7.35
N GLU A 25 -9.19 -7.67 -8.10
CA GLU A 25 -9.19 -6.77 -9.26
C GLU A 25 -8.78 -5.34 -8.87
N VAL A 26 -9.34 -4.79 -7.79
CA VAL A 26 -8.99 -3.44 -7.30
C VAL A 26 -7.54 -3.39 -6.80
N VAL A 27 -7.04 -4.45 -6.15
CA VAL A 27 -5.63 -4.55 -5.74
C VAL A 27 -4.70 -4.57 -6.95
N ASP A 28 -5.06 -5.30 -8.01
CA ASP A 28 -4.27 -5.35 -9.25
C ASP A 28 -4.22 -3.99 -9.94
N GLU A 29 -5.34 -3.27 -10.03
CA GLU A 29 -5.39 -1.90 -10.54
C GLU A 29 -4.51 -0.95 -9.71
N PHE A 30 -4.59 -1.03 -8.37
CA PHE A 30 -3.78 -0.21 -7.49
C PHE A 30 -2.28 -0.54 -7.60
N ALA A 31 -1.94 -1.83 -7.72
CA ALA A 31 -0.58 -2.28 -7.95
C ALA A 31 -0.01 -1.78 -9.28
N GLN A 32 -0.83 -1.66 -10.33
CA GLN A 32 -0.41 -1.02 -11.59
C GLN A 32 -0.07 0.46 -11.37
N ALA A 33 -0.90 1.20 -10.65
CA ALA A 33 -0.63 2.61 -10.32
C ALA A 33 0.67 2.78 -9.49
N MET A 34 0.89 1.91 -8.51
CA MET A 34 2.14 1.84 -7.73
C MET A 34 3.36 1.65 -8.63
N LYS A 35 3.32 0.65 -9.53
CA LYS A 35 4.41 0.35 -10.48
C LYS A 35 4.71 1.54 -11.39
N LEU A 36 3.69 2.20 -11.94
CA LEU A 36 3.85 3.37 -12.80
C LEU A 36 4.56 4.52 -12.06
N LYS A 37 4.14 4.80 -10.83
CA LYS A 37 4.75 5.84 -9.99
C LYS A 37 6.20 5.53 -9.63
N LEU A 38 6.51 4.28 -9.26
CA LEU A 38 7.88 3.84 -8.98
C LEU A 38 8.77 3.95 -10.22
N ALA A 39 8.27 3.55 -11.40
CA ALA A 39 9.00 3.69 -12.65
C ALA A 39 9.29 5.16 -12.98
N GLN A 40 8.31 6.05 -12.76
CA GLN A 40 8.53 7.49 -12.88
C GLN A 40 9.63 7.97 -11.92
N LYS A 41 9.57 7.61 -10.63
CA LYS A 41 10.57 8.01 -9.62
C LYS A 41 11.97 7.48 -9.95
N ALA A 42 12.08 6.24 -10.44
CA ALA A 42 13.35 5.69 -10.89
C ALA A 42 13.95 6.50 -12.07
N ARG A 43 13.12 6.91 -13.05
CA ARG A 43 13.54 7.77 -14.16
C ARG A 43 13.95 9.18 -13.71
N GLU A 44 13.33 9.69 -12.64
CA GLU A 44 13.72 10.94 -11.97
C GLU A 44 15.04 10.80 -11.15
N GLY A 45 15.63 9.60 -11.07
CA GLY A 45 16.91 9.36 -10.39
C GLY A 45 16.80 8.90 -8.93
N TRP A 46 15.58 8.67 -8.42
CA TRP A 46 15.39 8.16 -7.08
C TRP A 46 15.86 6.70 -6.97
N SER A 47 16.71 6.41 -6.00
CA SER A 47 17.32 5.09 -5.77
C SER A 47 17.71 4.90 -4.30
N GLY A 48 18.23 3.72 -3.94
CA GLY A 48 18.77 3.42 -2.59
C GLY A 48 17.70 3.16 -1.52
N TRP A 49 16.44 2.96 -1.92
CA TRP A 49 15.36 2.59 -1.01
C TRP A 49 15.55 1.19 -0.38
N ASP A 50 16.31 0.33 -1.04
CA ASP A 50 16.58 -1.07 -0.71
C ASP A 50 17.73 -1.25 0.30
N LYS A 51 18.33 -0.15 0.76
CA LYS A 51 19.40 -0.18 1.76
C LYS A 51 18.83 -0.19 3.17
N PRO A 52 19.38 -0.97 4.13
CA PRO A 52 18.89 -1.02 5.51
C PRO A 52 18.81 0.35 6.19
N GLU A 53 19.79 1.22 5.93
CA GLU A 53 19.85 2.59 6.49
C GLU A 53 18.74 3.51 5.98
N SER A 54 18.03 3.15 4.92
CA SER A 54 16.92 3.91 4.37
C SER A 54 15.61 3.70 5.15
N SER A 55 15.51 2.67 5.98
CA SER A 55 14.30 2.31 6.75
C SER A 55 13.70 3.48 7.54
N ILE A 56 14.52 4.18 8.34
CA ILE A 56 14.06 5.32 9.15
C ILE A 56 13.56 6.47 8.26
N LYS A 57 14.25 6.76 7.15
CA LYS A 57 13.85 7.82 6.22
C LYS A 57 12.51 7.51 5.56
N ILE A 58 12.31 6.26 5.15
CA ILE A 58 11.07 5.78 4.52
C ILE A 58 9.92 5.83 5.54
N TRP A 59 10.15 5.40 6.78
CA TRP A 59 9.17 5.48 7.86
C TRP A 59 8.71 6.92 8.11
N ASN A 60 9.64 7.86 8.22
CA ASN A 60 9.32 9.27 8.44
C ASN A 60 8.55 9.89 7.27
N ALA A 61 8.91 9.54 6.02
CA ALA A 61 8.17 9.99 4.84
C ALA A 61 6.73 9.48 4.84
N MET A 62 6.53 8.21 5.22
CA MET A 62 5.21 7.59 5.28
C MET A 62 4.33 8.26 6.34
N LEU A 63 4.88 8.53 7.53
CA LEU A 63 4.17 9.27 8.59
C LEU A 63 3.84 10.70 8.18
N ALA A 64 4.77 11.43 7.56
CA ALA A 64 4.54 12.80 7.13
C ALA A 64 3.40 12.90 6.11
N GLN A 65 3.35 11.97 5.14
CA GLN A 65 2.27 11.92 4.15
C GLN A 65 0.95 11.49 4.77
N GLY A 66 0.96 10.50 5.68
CA GLY A 66 -0.22 10.00 6.36
C GLY A 66 -0.81 10.97 7.39
N ALA A 67 0.01 11.80 8.03
CA ALA A 67 -0.43 12.77 9.05
C ALA A 67 -1.14 13.99 8.46
N ALA A 68 -1.00 14.25 7.16
CA ALA A 68 -1.56 15.42 6.48
C ALA A 68 -3.05 15.27 6.10
N VAL A 69 -3.86 14.49 6.83
CA VAL A 69 -5.31 14.35 6.53
C VAL A 69 -6.02 15.70 6.73
N PRO A 70 -6.81 16.23 5.77
CA PRO A 70 -7.33 15.61 4.53
C PRO A 70 -6.54 15.88 3.23
N LEU A 71 -5.40 16.59 3.28
CA LEU A 71 -4.52 16.86 2.13
C LEU A 71 -3.84 15.59 1.56
N ALA A 72 -3.82 14.50 2.33
CA ALA A 72 -3.31 13.20 1.92
C ALA A 72 -4.18 12.49 0.85
N LYS A 73 -5.39 13.00 0.53
CA LYS A 73 -6.23 12.45 -0.55
C LYS A 73 -5.47 12.55 -1.89
N GLY A 74 -5.26 11.43 -2.56
CA GLY A 74 -4.44 11.34 -3.77
C GLY A 74 -2.97 10.97 -3.51
N GLN A 75 -2.55 10.81 -2.25
CA GLN A 75 -1.21 10.33 -1.87
C GLN A 75 -1.18 8.82 -1.56
N GLU A 76 -2.30 8.11 -1.73
CA GLU A 76 -2.44 6.71 -1.33
C GLU A 76 -1.39 5.82 -2.01
N VAL A 77 -1.09 6.09 -3.28
CA VAL A 77 -0.05 5.37 -4.06
C VAL A 77 1.35 5.60 -3.50
N ASP A 78 1.67 6.85 -3.12
CA ASP A 78 2.98 7.19 -2.55
C ASP A 78 3.16 6.56 -1.16
N ILE A 79 2.13 6.61 -0.31
CA ILE A 79 2.12 5.94 1.00
C ILE A 79 2.26 4.42 0.84
N ALA A 80 1.53 3.80 -0.09
CA ALA A 80 1.60 2.36 -0.33
C ALA A 80 2.98 1.93 -0.84
N ASN A 81 3.61 2.73 -1.70
CA ASN A 81 4.98 2.47 -2.16
C ASN A 81 5.99 2.53 -0.99
N LEU A 82 5.87 3.51 -0.10
CA LEU A 82 6.71 3.60 1.11
C LEU A 82 6.49 2.40 2.04
N ALA A 83 5.22 2.01 2.25
CA ALA A 83 4.88 0.83 3.05
C ALA A 83 5.45 -0.46 2.44
N MET A 84 5.39 -0.62 1.12
CA MET A 84 5.97 -1.77 0.40
C MET A 84 7.49 -1.84 0.58
N MET A 85 8.19 -0.70 0.46
CA MET A 85 9.65 -0.65 0.69
C MET A 85 10.01 -1.09 2.11
N LEU A 86 9.28 -0.62 3.13
CA LEU A 86 9.47 -1.05 4.52
C LEU A 86 9.21 -2.53 4.71
N TRP A 87 8.11 -3.05 4.16
CA TRP A 87 7.79 -4.48 4.20
C TRP A 87 8.93 -5.33 3.62
N LYS A 88 9.51 -4.91 2.49
CA LYS A 88 10.63 -5.59 1.85
C LYS A 88 11.91 -5.54 2.71
N LEU A 89 12.25 -4.39 3.28
CA LEU A 89 13.41 -4.23 4.16
C LEU A 89 13.29 -5.09 5.42
N ASN A 90 12.11 -5.11 6.05
CA ASN A 90 11.85 -5.90 7.26
C ASN A 90 11.88 -7.41 6.98
N GLY A 91 11.39 -7.84 5.81
CA GLY A 91 11.44 -9.25 5.40
C GLY A 91 12.82 -9.74 4.96
N SER A 92 13.77 -8.83 4.71
CA SER A 92 15.16 -9.17 4.35
C SER A 92 16.10 -9.14 5.57
N ALA A 93 15.59 -8.76 6.74
CA ALA A 93 16.29 -8.73 8.03
C ALA A 93 16.04 -9.99 8.89
N GLY A 94 15.42 -11.03 8.32
CA GLY A 94 15.14 -12.32 8.96
C GLY A 94 15.94 -13.46 8.37
#